data_AF-A0A383D4I4-F1
#
_entry.id   AF-A0A383D4I4-F1
#
_cell.length_a   1.000
_cell.length_b   1.000
_cell.length_c   1.000
_cell.angle_alpha   90.00
_cell.angle_beta   90.00
_cell.angle_gamma   90.00
#
_symmetry.space_group_name_H-M   'P 1'
#
loop_
_entity.id
_entity.type
_entity.pdbx_description
1 polymer ?
#
loop_
_entity_poly.entity_id
_entity_poly.type
_entity_poly.pdbx_seq_one_letter_code
_entity_poly.pdbx_strand_id
1 'polypeptide(L)'
;VSGALTVETDAKLTQRSHLKVTVIDAGNAVEGANVSIAGAVQQTDANGEVGAWYTWKVVDENGEIDTSNQQTVVIQHANVNRYQSWDPTSSVEMEVMISTVPTGTISGLVKLEPIFSPWHMGGDLFISSEGRLEILPTVELSLAPGVGISVEGTLTSISAWIGGTASSGISVGPSGNLQMVSTLYSGGPITVGDSGAASLASMTISDAPISVSGSGVLEIIGGSISQTDICIRATGT
;
A
#
# COMPACT_ATOMS: atom_id res chain seq x y z
N VAL A 1 38.52 0.87 -12.16
CA VAL A 1 39.82 0.71 -12.84
C VAL A 1 40.09 1.99 -13.60
N SER A 2 41.22 2.65 -13.36
CA SER A 2 41.68 3.76 -14.21
C SER A 2 42.94 3.29 -14.96
N GLY A 3 42.92 3.41 -16.28
CA GLY A 3 43.98 2.94 -17.17
C GLY A 3 43.47 2.80 -18.60
N ALA A 4 44.38 2.79 -19.58
CA ALA A 4 44.03 2.53 -20.97
C ALA A 4 43.62 1.05 -21.11
N LEU A 5 42.43 0.79 -21.66
CA LEU A 5 41.97 -0.55 -22.04
C LEU A 5 42.40 -0.80 -23.49
N THR A 6 43.19 -1.84 -23.73
CA THR A 6 43.51 -2.34 -25.07
C THR A 6 42.81 -3.67 -25.28
N VAL A 7 42.01 -3.76 -26.34
CA VAL A 7 41.30 -4.98 -26.76
C VAL A 7 41.87 -5.39 -28.12
N GLU A 8 42.47 -6.58 -28.20
CA GLU A 8 43.02 -7.13 -29.44
C GLU A 8 41.92 -7.67 -30.36
N THR A 9 42.26 -7.95 -31.63
CA THR A 9 41.34 -8.61 -32.58
C THR A 9 40.78 -9.89 -31.98
N ASP A 10 39.48 -10.12 -32.18
CA ASP A 10 38.72 -11.24 -31.59
C ASP A 10 38.61 -11.25 -30.04
N ALA A 11 39.13 -10.24 -29.33
CA ALA A 11 38.98 -10.13 -27.87
C ALA A 11 37.71 -9.33 -27.49
N LYS A 12 37.14 -9.66 -26.32
CA LYS A 12 35.95 -9.01 -25.78
C LYS A 12 36.04 -8.87 -24.26
N LEU A 13 35.86 -7.65 -23.76
CA LEU A 13 35.60 -7.38 -22.34
C LEU A 13 34.09 -7.21 -22.13
N THR A 14 33.54 -7.85 -21.10
CA THR A 14 32.15 -7.65 -20.68
C THR A 14 32.13 -7.37 -19.19
N GLN A 15 31.49 -6.27 -18.79
CA GLN A 15 31.28 -5.92 -17.39
C GLN A 15 29.81 -6.07 -17.05
N ARG A 16 29.55 -6.76 -15.94
CA ARG A 16 28.22 -7.14 -15.49
C ARG A 16 28.07 -6.87 -14.00
N SER A 17 26.83 -6.66 -13.59
CA SER A 17 26.42 -6.54 -12.21
C SER A 17 25.24 -7.47 -11.95
N HIS A 18 25.04 -7.80 -10.68
CA HIS A 18 23.93 -8.61 -10.23
C HIS A 18 22.94 -7.76 -9.44
N LEU A 19 21.67 -7.85 -9.78
CA LEU A 19 20.58 -7.29 -9.00
C LEU A 19 19.77 -8.44 -8.40
N LYS A 20 19.61 -8.43 -7.09
CA LYS A 20 18.63 -9.28 -6.38
C LYS A 20 17.52 -8.39 -5.84
N VAL A 21 16.27 -8.80 -6.07
CA VAL A 21 15.08 -8.13 -5.51
C VAL A 21 14.30 -9.14 -4.69
N THR A 22 14.00 -8.80 -3.45
CA THR A 22 13.12 -9.54 -2.55
C THR A 22 11.86 -8.73 -2.33
N VAL A 23 10.69 -9.30 -2.62
CA VAL A 23 9.39 -8.65 -2.46
C VAL A 23 8.69 -9.22 -1.24
N ILE A 24 8.28 -8.32 -0.35
CA ILE A 24 7.65 -8.64 0.93
C ILE A 24 6.30 -7.93 1.05
N ASP A 25 5.30 -8.66 1.54
CA ASP A 25 4.00 -8.12 1.92
C ASP A 25 3.76 -8.34 3.42
N ALA A 26 3.76 -7.25 4.18
CA ALA A 26 3.60 -7.25 5.64
C ALA A 26 4.47 -8.29 6.37
N GLY A 27 5.75 -8.38 5.96
CA GLY A 27 6.72 -9.32 6.53
C GLY A 27 6.76 -10.71 5.89
N ASN A 28 5.86 -11.03 4.96
CA ASN A 28 5.83 -12.32 4.27
C ASN A 28 6.40 -12.22 2.85
N ALA A 29 7.18 -13.22 2.45
CA ALA A 29 7.65 -13.35 1.08
C ALA A 29 6.48 -13.44 0.09
N VAL A 30 6.60 -12.74 -1.04
CA VAL A 30 5.56 -12.69 -2.06
C VAL A 30 5.99 -13.49 -3.29
N GLU A 31 5.39 -14.67 -3.49
CA GLU A 31 5.54 -15.43 -4.73
C GLU A 31 4.72 -14.81 -5.87
N GLY A 32 5.27 -14.78 -7.08
CA GLY A 32 4.55 -14.34 -8.29
C GLY A 32 4.43 -12.82 -8.47
N ALA A 33 5.08 -12.00 -7.65
CA ALA A 33 5.17 -10.56 -7.87
C ALA A 33 5.94 -10.26 -9.16
N ASN A 34 5.43 -9.33 -9.98
CA ASN A 34 6.10 -8.95 -11.22
C ASN A 34 7.22 -7.95 -10.92
N VAL A 35 8.42 -8.22 -11.42
CA VAL A 35 9.59 -7.35 -11.32
C VAL A 35 10.12 -7.07 -12.71
N SER A 36 10.03 -5.81 -13.16
CA SER A 36 10.58 -5.33 -14.41
C SER A 36 11.97 -4.74 -14.19
N ILE A 37 12.98 -5.29 -14.85
CA ILE A 37 14.37 -4.85 -14.81
C ILE A 37 14.80 -4.55 -16.24
N ALA A 38 15.09 -3.28 -16.54
CA ALA A 38 15.47 -2.83 -17.88
C ALA A 38 14.49 -3.27 -18.98
N GLY A 39 13.18 -3.31 -18.67
CA GLY A 39 12.11 -3.70 -19.58
C GLY A 39 11.81 -5.20 -19.67
N ALA A 40 12.63 -6.07 -19.06
CA ALA A 40 12.33 -7.49 -18.94
C ALA A 40 11.54 -7.76 -17.65
N VAL A 41 10.39 -8.42 -17.77
CA VAL A 41 9.54 -8.78 -16.62
C VAL A 41 9.82 -10.21 -16.19
N GLN A 42 10.04 -10.38 -14.90
CA GLN A 42 10.23 -11.67 -14.23
C GLN A 42 9.28 -11.76 -13.02
N GLN A 43 9.04 -12.97 -12.54
CA GLN A 43 8.23 -13.19 -11.34
C GLN A 43 9.10 -13.69 -10.20
N THR A 44 8.78 -13.24 -8.98
CA THR A 44 9.41 -13.74 -7.76
C THR A 44 9.07 -15.21 -7.52
N ASP A 45 10.03 -15.94 -6.96
CA ASP A 45 9.86 -17.33 -6.55
C ASP A 45 9.16 -17.46 -5.18
N ALA A 46 9.09 -18.69 -4.64
CA ALA A 46 8.50 -18.99 -3.34
C ALA A 46 9.15 -18.29 -2.14
N ASN A 47 10.39 -17.78 -2.30
CA ASN A 47 11.07 -16.98 -1.28
C ASN A 47 10.83 -15.48 -1.48
N GLY A 48 10.03 -15.09 -2.47
CA GLY A 48 9.79 -13.71 -2.84
C GLY A 48 10.95 -13.09 -3.61
N GLU A 49 11.83 -13.90 -4.19
CA GLU A 49 13.09 -13.42 -4.76
C GLU A 49 13.11 -13.48 -6.29
N VAL A 50 13.80 -12.52 -6.89
CA VAL A 50 14.24 -12.57 -8.29
C VAL A 50 15.67 -12.04 -8.41
N GLY A 51 16.47 -12.70 -9.23
CA GLY A 51 17.85 -12.31 -9.51
C GLY A 51 18.08 -12.09 -11.00
N ALA A 52 18.78 -11.03 -11.36
CA ALA A 52 19.13 -10.75 -12.75
C ALA A 52 20.58 -10.28 -12.87
N TRP A 53 21.26 -10.80 -13.89
CA TRP A 53 22.54 -10.26 -14.32
C TRP A 53 22.35 -9.26 -15.44
N TYR A 54 22.88 -8.07 -15.28
CA TYR A 54 22.83 -7.02 -16.28
C TYR A 54 24.22 -6.75 -16.84
N THR A 55 24.33 -6.62 -18.16
CA THR A 55 25.57 -6.24 -18.83
C THR A 55 25.51 -4.76 -19.12
N TRP A 56 26.29 -3.96 -18.38
CA TRP A 56 26.28 -2.51 -18.53
C TRP A 56 27.39 -2.00 -19.44
N LYS A 57 28.43 -2.80 -19.71
CA LYS A 57 29.51 -2.42 -20.64
C LYS A 57 30.06 -3.60 -21.43
N VAL A 58 30.25 -3.37 -22.73
CA VAL A 58 30.92 -4.28 -23.66
C VAL A 58 31.99 -3.49 -24.42
N VAL A 59 33.20 -4.02 -24.48
CA VAL A 59 34.27 -3.46 -25.32
C VAL A 59 34.83 -4.58 -26.19
N ASP A 60 34.80 -4.39 -27.49
CA ASP A 60 35.35 -5.30 -28.50
C ASP A 60 36.05 -4.51 -29.62
N GLU A 61 36.47 -5.20 -30.69
CA GLU A 61 37.14 -4.60 -31.84
C GLU A 61 36.32 -3.54 -32.60
N ASN A 62 34.99 -3.53 -32.43
CA ASN A 62 34.08 -2.55 -33.05
C ASN A 62 33.86 -1.31 -32.17
N GLY A 63 34.39 -1.32 -30.94
CA GLY A 63 34.34 -0.19 -30.01
C GLY A 63 33.70 -0.52 -28.67
N GLU A 64 33.14 0.50 -28.02
CA GLU A 64 32.56 0.43 -26.69
C GLU A 64 31.06 0.66 -26.74
N ILE A 65 30.30 -0.23 -26.10
CA ILE A 65 28.89 -0.03 -25.76
C ILE A 65 28.80 0.14 -24.25
N ASP A 66 28.30 1.30 -23.81
CA ASP A 66 28.12 1.65 -22.40
C ASP A 66 26.64 1.98 -22.14
N THR A 67 26.03 1.25 -21.20
CA THR A 67 24.65 1.39 -20.71
C THR A 67 24.63 1.49 -19.18
N SER A 68 25.62 2.19 -18.63
CA SER A 68 25.76 2.49 -17.19
C SER A 68 24.73 3.49 -16.65
N ASN A 69 23.81 3.97 -17.48
CA ASN A 69 22.77 4.89 -17.04
C ASN A 69 21.86 4.22 -15.99
N GLN A 70 21.42 5.03 -15.03
CA GLN A 70 20.52 4.62 -13.95
C GLN A 70 19.26 3.95 -14.51
N GLN A 71 18.92 2.80 -13.94
CA GLN A 71 17.77 1.98 -14.34
C GLN A 71 16.65 2.11 -13.32
N THR A 72 15.40 1.99 -13.80
CA THR A 72 14.23 1.88 -12.95
C THR A 72 13.80 0.42 -12.87
N VAL A 73 13.75 -0.10 -11.65
CA VAL A 73 13.17 -1.40 -11.32
C VAL A 73 11.73 -1.15 -10.91
N VAL A 74 10.79 -1.79 -11.60
CA VAL A 74 9.36 -1.68 -11.30
C VAL A 74 8.90 -2.98 -10.66
N ILE A 75 8.35 -2.90 -9.46
CA ILE A 75 7.79 -4.02 -8.72
C ILE A 75 6.28 -3.83 -8.67
N GLN A 76 5.52 -4.84 -9.09
CA GLN A 76 4.06 -4.83 -9.08
C GLN A 76 3.52 -6.07 -8.37
N HIS A 77 2.67 -5.83 -7.37
CA HIS A 77 1.89 -6.86 -6.70
C HIS A 77 0.58 -6.26 -6.19
N ALA A 78 -0.52 -7.02 -6.25
CA ALA A 78 -1.83 -6.60 -5.73
C ALA A 78 -2.27 -5.18 -6.15
N ASN A 79 -2.01 -4.81 -7.42
CA ASN A 79 -2.26 -3.48 -7.99
C ASN A 79 -1.47 -2.31 -7.37
N VAL A 80 -0.47 -2.61 -6.55
CA VAL A 80 0.48 -1.63 -6.03
C VAL A 80 1.76 -1.70 -6.85
N ASN A 81 2.22 -0.52 -7.29
CA ASN A 81 3.50 -0.37 -7.98
C ASN A 81 4.53 0.30 -7.05
N ARG A 82 5.72 -0.27 -6.98
CA ARG A 82 6.90 0.33 -6.35
C ARG A 82 7.98 0.53 -7.41
N TYR A 83 8.69 1.65 -7.30
CA TYR A 83 9.76 2.02 -8.21
C TYR A 83 11.04 2.14 -7.40
N GLN A 84 12.07 1.40 -7.82
CA GLN A 84 13.39 1.49 -7.25
C GLN A 84 14.38 1.93 -8.31
N SER A 85 15.36 2.73 -7.88
CA SER A 85 16.45 3.15 -8.72
C SER A 85 17.65 2.25 -8.52
N TRP A 86 18.31 1.89 -9.61
CA TRP A 86 19.53 1.08 -9.58
C TRP A 86 20.62 1.66 -10.47
N ASP A 87 21.85 1.69 -9.96
CA ASP A 87 23.07 1.95 -10.73
C ASP A 87 23.63 0.61 -11.26
N PRO A 88 23.54 0.34 -12.57
CA PRO A 88 23.99 -0.93 -13.14
C PRO A 88 25.48 -1.18 -13.02
N THR A 89 26.30 -0.20 -12.68
CA THR A 89 27.75 -0.41 -12.47
C THR A 89 28.06 -1.14 -11.16
N SER A 90 27.05 -1.32 -10.30
CA SER A 90 27.17 -1.95 -8.98
C SER A 90 26.18 -3.10 -8.79
N SER A 91 26.63 -4.18 -8.15
CA SER A 91 25.73 -5.24 -7.71
C SER A 91 25.00 -4.83 -6.44
N VAL A 92 23.70 -5.09 -6.36
CA VAL A 92 22.83 -4.64 -5.26
C VAL A 92 21.81 -5.73 -4.92
N GLU A 93 21.47 -5.81 -3.63
CA GLU A 93 20.29 -6.51 -3.14
C GLU A 93 19.27 -5.48 -2.64
N MET A 94 18.01 -5.62 -3.05
CA MET A 94 16.92 -4.72 -2.67
C MET A 94 15.81 -5.52 -2.01
N GLU A 95 15.31 -5.02 -0.88
CA GLU A 95 14.08 -5.50 -0.27
C GLU A 95 12.99 -4.45 -0.49
N VAL A 96 11.83 -4.88 -1.01
CA VAL A 96 10.73 -3.99 -1.36
C VAL A 96 9.46 -4.44 -0.67
N MET A 97 8.92 -3.55 0.16
CA MET A 97 7.70 -3.78 0.92
C MET A 97 6.46 -3.18 0.23
N ILE A 98 5.39 -3.97 0.11
CA ILE A 98 4.15 -3.57 -0.56
C ILE A 98 3.01 -3.32 0.43
N SER A 99 2.88 -4.15 1.47
CA SER A 99 1.94 -4.01 2.59
C SER A 99 0.49 -3.83 2.16
N THR A 100 -0.18 -4.94 1.89
CA THR A 100 -1.58 -4.99 1.50
C THR A 100 -2.48 -5.32 2.68
N VAL A 101 -3.66 -4.72 2.72
CA VAL A 101 -4.69 -5.11 3.69
C VAL A 101 -5.40 -6.36 3.14
N PRO A 102 -5.69 -7.38 3.99
CA PRO A 102 -6.54 -8.50 3.59
C PRO A 102 -7.87 -8.01 3.00
N THR A 103 -8.34 -8.68 1.94
CA THR A 103 -9.62 -8.37 1.29
C THR A 103 -10.63 -9.49 1.53
N GLY A 104 -11.91 -9.21 1.29
CA GLY A 104 -13.00 -10.15 1.58
C GLY A 104 -13.44 -10.07 3.04
N THR A 105 -13.72 -11.22 3.66
CA THR A 105 -14.24 -11.28 5.04
C THR A 105 -13.12 -11.56 6.04
N ILE A 106 -13.05 -10.76 7.11
CA ILE A 106 -12.27 -11.08 8.30
C ILE A 106 -13.19 -11.42 9.48
N SER A 107 -12.87 -12.51 10.18
CA SER A 107 -13.58 -12.99 11.38
C SER A 107 -12.68 -13.12 12.61
N GLY A 108 -11.45 -12.64 12.50
CA GLY A 108 -10.49 -12.58 13.60
C GLY A 108 -9.88 -11.19 13.71
N LEU A 109 -8.77 -11.11 14.44
CA LEU A 109 -8.02 -9.88 14.64
C LEU A 109 -7.02 -9.67 13.50
N VAL A 110 -7.13 -8.53 12.83
CA VAL A 110 -6.12 -7.99 11.91
C VAL A 110 -5.58 -6.71 12.52
N LYS A 111 -4.24 -6.62 12.62
CA LYS A 111 -3.56 -5.41 13.06
C LYS A 111 -2.72 -4.85 11.92
N LEU A 112 -2.93 -3.59 11.59
CA LEU A 112 -2.04 -2.85 10.71
C LEU A 112 -0.97 -2.21 11.57
N GLU A 113 0.28 -2.65 11.41
CA GLU A 113 1.42 -2.18 12.19
C GLU A 113 2.18 -1.07 11.45
N PRO A 114 2.75 -0.08 12.17
CA PRO A 114 3.43 1.05 11.55
C PRO A 114 4.72 0.67 10.82
N ILE A 115 5.38 -0.42 11.23
CA ILE A 115 6.59 -0.91 10.55
C ILE A 115 6.33 -1.31 9.10
N PHE A 116 5.07 -1.64 8.78
CA PHE A 116 4.64 -2.02 7.45
C PHE A 116 3.95 -0.87 6.68
N SER A 117 3.88 0.33 7.23
CA SER A 117 3.30 1.47 6.51
C SER A 117 4.13 1.89 5.29
N PRO A 118 3.50 2.39 4.21
CA PRO A 118 2.05 2.59 4.06
C PRO A 118 1.32 1.31 3.63
N TRP A 119 0.12 1.11 4.16
CA TRP A 119 -0.80 0.02 3.81
C TRP A 119 -1.71 0.38 2.64
N HIS A 120 -1.99 -0.61 1.79
CA HIS A 120 -2.79 -0.46 0.57
C HIS A 120 -3.95 -1.44 0.58
N MET A 121 -5.18 -0.92 0.46
CA MET A 121 -6.40 -1.72 0.37
C MET A 121 -6.94 -1.67 -1.06
N GLY A 122 -6.68 -2.75 -1.81
CA GLY A 122 -7.04 -2.86 -3.23
C GLY A 122 -8.40 -3.47 -3.52
N GLY A 123 -9.11 -3.95 -2.51
CA GLY A 123 -10.44 -4.56 -2.63
C GLY A 123 -11.22 -4.44 -1.33
N ASP A 124 -12.54 -4.67 -1.39
CA ASP A 124 -13.43 -4.48 -0.24
C ASP A 124 -13.08 -5.37 0.95
N LEU A 125 -13.29 -4.85 2.15
CA LEU A 125 -13.12 -5.55 3.42
C LEU A 125 -14.45 -5.57 4.15
N PHE A 126 -14.86 -6.75 4.57
CA PHE A 126 -15.98 -6.99 5.46
C PHE A 126 -15.45 -7.51 6.79
N ILE A 127 -15.60 -6.71 7.84
CA ILE A 127 -15.30 -7.09 9.22
C ILE A 127 -16.57 -7.73 9.78
N SER A 128 -16.62 -9.05 9.86
CA SER A 128 -17.77 -9.77 10.45
C SER A 128 -17.96 -9.44 11.92
N SER A 129 -19.08 -9.85 12.54
CA SER A 129 -19.41 -9.54 13.94
C SER A 129 -18.35 -9.97 14.96
N GLU A 130 -17.61 -11.04 14.69
CA GLU A 130 -16.50 -11.53 15.52
C GLU A 130 -15.15 -10.93 15.12
N GLY A 131 -15.10 -10.23 13.99
CA GLY A 131 -13.89 -9.65 13.42
C GLY A 131 -13.48 -8.35 14.09
N ARG A 132 -12.17 -8.10 14.07
CA ARG A 132 -11.59 -6.85 14.58
C ARG A 132 -10.46 -6.36 13.68
N LEU A 133 -10.55 -5.12 13.23
CA LEU A 133 -9.46 -4.40 12.57
C LEU A 133 -8.88 -3.34 13.53
N GLU A 134 -7.60 -3.44 13.83
CA GLU A 134 -6.85 -2.43 14.58
C GLU A 134 -5.88 -1.71 13.65
N ILE A 135 -6.08 -0.40 13.46
CA ILE A 135 -5.17 0.49 12.76
C ILE A 135 -4.34 1.21 13.83
N LEU A 136 -3.07 0.81 13.96
CA LEU A 136 -2.20 1.29 15.02
C LEU A 136 -1.73 2.74 14.76
N PRO A 137 -1.22 3.44 15.80
CA PRO A 137 -0.66 4.78 15.64
C PRO A 137 0.36 4.88 14.53
N THR A 138 0.35 6.02 13.83
CA THR A 138 1.24 6.36 12.70
C THR A 138 1.07 5.48 11.46
N VAL A 139 0.05 4.63 11.43
CA VAL A 139 -0.28 3.89 10.22
C VAL A 139 -0.83 4.82 9.15
N GLU A 140 -0.33 4.67 7.93
CA GLU A 140 -0.93 5.26 6.73
C GLU A 140 -1.68 4.16 5.98
N LEU A 141 -3.00 4.28 5.87
CA LEU A 141 -3.85 3.36 5.12
C LEU A 141 -4.47 4.08 3.92
N SER A 142 -4.21 3.57 2.72
CA SER A 142 -4.82 4.04 1.49
C SER A 142 -5.87 3.05 0.94
N LEU A 143 -7.05 3.55 0.60
CA LEU A 143 -8.13 2.81 -0.04
C LEU A 143 -8.17 3.17 -1.53
N ALA A 144 -8.23 2.15 -2.37
CA ALA A 144 -8.41 2.35 -3.81
C ALA A 144 -9.81 2.95 -4.15
N PRO A 145 -9.98 3.56 -5.34
CA PRO A 145 -11.29 4.02 -5.79
C PRO A 145 -12.34 2.91 -5.81
N GLY A 146 -13.54 3.20 -5.32
CA GLY A 146 -14.65 2.26 -5.22
C GLY A 146 -14.52 1.23 -4.09
N VAL A 147 -13.38 1.15 -3.40
CA VAL A 147 -13.15 0.20 -2.32
C VAL A 147 -13.67 0.74 -0.99
N GLY A 148 -14.30 -0.10 -0.18
CA GLY A 148 -14.84 0.27 1.12
C GLY A 148 -14.60 -0.76 2.22
N ILE A 149 -14.80 -0.31 3.46
CA ILE A 149 -14.76 -1.14 4.66
C ILE A 149 -16.18 -1.23 5.23
N SER A 150 -16.74 -2.44 5.24
CA SER A 150 -18.02 -2.75 5.89
C SER A 150 -17.75 -3.33 7.28
N VAL A 151 -18.34 -2.74 8.31
CA VAL A 151 -18.06 -3.05 9.71
C VAL A 151 -19.33 -3.61 10.38
N GLU A 152 -19.35 -4.92 10.62
CA GLU A 152 -20.28 -5.59 11.53
C GLU A 152 -19.61 -5.99 12.86
N GLY A 153 -18.27 -6.05 12.89
CA GLY A 153 -17.48 -6.26 14.10
C GLY A 153 -16.94 -4.95 14.65
N THR A 154 -15.65 -4.92 14.98
CA THR A 154 -14.98 -3.72 15.51
C THR A 154 -13.90 -3.18 14.57
N LEU A 155 -13.92 -1.88 14.30
CA LEU A 155 -12.80 -1.16 13.69
C LEU A 155 -12.29 -0.11 14.67
N THR A 156 -11.04 -0.22 15.09
CA THR A 156 -10.38 0.80 15.91
C THR A 156 -9.23 1.46 15.16
N SER A 157 -9.16 2.79 15.21
CA SER A 157 -8.04 3.58 14.68
C SER A 157 -7.58 4.61 15.71
N ILE A 158 -6.28 4.72 15.93
CA ILE A 158 -5.71 5.71 16.86
C ILE A 158 -4.56 6.41 16.16
N SER A 159 -4.60 7.74 16.05
CA SER A 159 -3.49 8.55 15.50
C SER A 159 -2.94 8.05 14.16
N ALA A 160 -3.81 7.56 13.30
CA ALA A 160 -3.48 7.07 11.96
C ALA A 160 -3.84 8.12 10.89
N TRP A 161 -3.43 7.84 9.65
CA TRP A 161 -3.97 8.46 8.45
C TRP A 161 -4.73 7.41 7.65
N ILE A 162 -5.98 7.71 7.29
CA ILE A 162 -6.80 6.87 6.42
C ILE A 162 -7.30 7.74 5.27
N GLY A 163 -6.93 7.37 4.06
CA GLY A 163 -7.22 8.15 2.87
C GLY A 163 -7.69 7.32 1.69
N GLY A 164 -8.55 7.86 0.85
CA GLY A 164 -8.90 7.19 -0.41
C GLY A 164 -9.83 8.04 -1.26
N THR A 165 -9.26 8.80 -2.19
CA THR A 165 -10.06 9.59 -3.14
C THR A 165 -10.99 8.67 -3.92
N ALA A 166 -12.29 9.02 -3.94
CA ALA A 166 -13.34 8.22 -4.57
C ALA A 166 -13.47 6.77 -4.03
N SER A 167 -12.96 6.49 -2.83
CA SER A 167 -13.27 5.24 -2.11
C SER A 167 -14.75 5.21 -1.70
N SER A 168 -15.27 4.00 -1.46
CA SER A 168 -16.61 3.80 -0.88
C SER A 168 -16.64 4.08 0.63
N GLY A 169 -15.48 4.32 1.25
CA GLY A 169 -15.34 4.77 2.63
C GLY A 169 -15.60 3.68 3.67
N ILE A 170 -16.18 4.06 4.80
CA ILE A 170 -16.46 3.17 5.93
C ILE A 170 -17.97 3.12 6.16
N SER A 171 -18.55 1.92 6.16
CA SER A 171 -19.96 1.67 6.45
C SER A 171 -20.10 0.80 7.70
N VAL A 172 -20.79 1.32 8.72
CA VAL A 172 -21.03 0.64 9.99
C VAL A 172 -22.44 0.07 10.01
N GLY A 173 -22.55 -1.26 10.06
CA GLY A 173 -23.81 -2.00 10.08
C GLY A 173 -24.33 -2.29 11.50
N PRO A 174 -25.39 -3.10 11.64
CA PRO A 174 -26.12 -3.27 12.90
C PRO A 174 -25.33 -3.80 14.10
N SER A 175 -24.29 -4.60 13.87
CA SER A 175 -23.39 -5.04 14.96
C SER A 175 -22.09 -4.25 15.02
N GLY A 176 -21.91 -3.33 14.06
CA GLY A 176 -20.68 -2.60 13.84
C GLY A 176 -20.35 -1.59 14.93
N ASN A 177 -19.09 -1.58 15.33
CA ASN A 177 -18.51 -0.60 16.22
C ASN A 177 -17.28 0.06 15.59
N LEU A 178 -17.38 1.36 15.29
CA LEU A 178 -16.28 2.16 14.77
C LEU A 178 -15.76 3.09 15.88
N GLN A 179 -14.49 2.96 16.25
CA GLN A 179 -13.83 3.84 17.21
C GLN A 179 -12.60 4.47 16.57
N MET A 180 -12.62 5.79 16.43
CA MET A 180 -11.49 6.52 15.86
C MET A 180 -11.09 7.65 16.79
N VAL A 181 -9.80 7.69 17.14
CA VAL A 181 -9.24 8.72 18.01
C VAL A 181 -8.07 9.38 17.31
N SER A 182 -8.06 10.72 17.21
CA SER A 182 -6.96 11.51 16.64
C SER A 182 -6.54 11.09 15.22
N THR A 183 -7.42 10.41 14.48
CA THR A 183 -7.12 9.93 13.13
C THR A 183 -7.41 11.05 12.12
N LEU A 184 -6.55 11.18 11.11
CA LEU A 184 -6.81 12.00 9.94
C LEU A 184 -7.51 11.12 8.90
N TYR A 185 -8.74 11.46 8.55
CA TYR A 185 -9.55 10.73 7.59
C TYR A 185 -9.89 11.60 6.38
N SER A 186 -9.72 11.07 5.17
CA SER A 186 -10.10 11.76 3.94
C SER A 186 -10.56 10.84 2.82
N GLY A 187 -11.57 11.24 2.05
CA GLY A 187 -12.04 10.49 0.88
C GLY A 187 -13.48 9.99 1.00
N GLY A 188 -13.68 8.66 0.99
CA GLY A 188 -15.02 8.06 0.97
C GLY A 188 -15.86 8.38 2.20
N PRO A 189 -17.20 8.26 2.15
CA PRO A 189 -18.08 8.63 3.25
C PRO A 189 -17.87 7.76 4.51
N ILE A 190 -18.18 8.31 5.67
CA ILE A 190 -18.40 7.54 6.90
C ILE A 190 -19.91 7.43 7.10
N THR A 191 -20.45 6.22 7.03
CA THR A 191 -21.89 5.96 7.15
C THR A 191 -22.17 5.05 8.34
N VAL A 192 -23.10 5.45 9.19
CA VAL A 192 -23.60 4.65 10.31
C VAL A 192 -25.04 4.27 10.03
N GLY A 193 -25.26 2.98 9.78
CA GLY A 193 -26.57 2.41 9.52
C GLY A 193 -27.36 2.13 10.79
N ASP A 194 -28.53 1.50 10.60
CA ASP A 194 -29.42 1.07 11.68
C ASP A 194 -28.67 0.24 12.74
N SER A 195 -28.83 0.58 14.02
CA SER A 195 -28.18 -0.07 15.18
C SER A 195 -26.64 -0.05 15.23
N GLY A 196 -25.97 0.48 14.20
CA GLY A 196 -24.51 0.66 14.21
C GLY A 196 -24.07 1.76 15.17
N ALA A 197 -22.83 1.66 15.67
CA ALA A 197 -22.26 2.64 16.59
C ALA A 197 -20.91 3.17 16.10
N ALA A 198 -20.75 4.48 16.09
CA ALA A 198 -19.47 5.14 15.80
C ALA A 198 -19.13 6.23 16.82
N SER A 199 -17.87 6.25 17.28
CA SER A 199 -17.30 7.29 18.12
C SER A 199 -16.05 7.87 17.45
N LEU A 200 -16.13 9.14 17.06
CA LEU A 200 -15.11 9.89 16.34
C LEU A 200 -14.54 10.99 17.25
N ALA A 201 -13.45 10.72 17.94
CA ALA A 201 -12.85 11.62 18.92
C ALA A 201 -11.59 12.32 18.39
N SER A 202 -11.51 13.65 18.55
CA SER A 202 -10.37 14.48 18.13
C SER A 202 -9.94 14.26 16.67
N MET A 203 -10.89 13.89 15.81
CA MET A 203 -10.64 13.56 14.41
C MET A 203 -10.31 14.80 13.58
N THR A 204 -9.54 14.63 12.51
CA THR A 204 -9.54 15.60 11.39
C THR A 204 -10.13 14.91 10.18
N ILE A 205 -11.25 15.40 9.68
CA ILE A 205 -11.98 14.79 8.56
C ILE A 205 -12.01 15.79 7.41
N SER A 206 -11.45 15.43 6.27
CA SER A 206 -11.41 16.27 5.06
C SER A 206 -12.09 15.58 3.89
N ASP A 207 -13.02 16.25 3.24
CA ASP A 207 -13.66 15.79 1.99
C ASP A 207 -14.30 14.39 2.09
N ALA A 208 -14.91 14.10 3.24
CA ALA A 208 -15.56 12.82 3.52
C ALA A 208 -16.92 13.03 4.17
N PRO A 209 -18.05 12.87 3.43
CA PRO A 209 -19.38 13.02 3.97
C PRO A 209 -19.63 12.09 5.15
N ILE A 210 -20.33 12.58 6.17
CA ILE A 210 -20.70 11.77 7.34
C ILE A 210 -22.21 11.62 7.38
N SER A 211 -22.70 10.40 7.56
CA SER A 211 -24.13 10.18 7.73
C SER A 211 -24.46 9.15 8.81
N VAL A 212 -25.57 9.38 9.50
CA VAL A 212 -26.18 8.43 10.43
C VAL A 212 -27.65 8.27 10.07
N SER A 213 -28.13 7.02 10.06
CA SER A 213 -29.50 6.69 9.64
C SER A 213 -30.18 5.70 10.58
N GLY A 214 -31.51 5.76 10.63
CA GLY A 214 -32.34 4.89 11.45
C GLY A 214 -32.06 5.06 12.95
N SER A 215 -31.75 3.95 13.61
CA SER A 215 -31.38 3.79 15.02
C SER A 215 -29.87 3.83 15.27
N GLY A 216 -29.06 4.14 14.23
CA GLY A 216 -27.62 4.27 14.37
C GLY A 216 -27.20 5.38 15.34
N VAL A 217 -26.06 5.20 16.00
CA VAL A 217 -25.50 6.15 16.96
C VAL A 217 -24.15 6.65 16.46
N LEU A 218 -24.03 7.97 16.29
CA LEU A 218 -22.78 8.63 15.94
C LEU A 218 -22.46 9.68 17.01
N GLU A 219 -21.30 9.53 17.64
CA GLU A 219 -20.73 10.50 18.57
C GLU A 219 -19.49 11.16 17.95
N ILE A 220 -19.42 12.49 17.98
CA ILE A 220 -18.26 13.27 17.54
C ILE A 220 -17.76 14.08 18.73
N ILE A 221 -16.53 13.79 19.18
CA ILE A 221 -15.94 14.35 20.41
C ILE A 221 -14.73 15.20 20.05
N GLY A 222 -14.97 16.46 19.70
CA GLY A 222 -13.92 17.40 19.27
C GLY A 222 -13.32 17.05 17.90
N GLY A 223 -12.30 17.82 17.50
CA GLY A 223 -11.66 17.69 16.19
C GLY A 223 -12.08 18.76 15.18
N SER A 224 -11.78 18.53 13.91
CA SER A 224 -12.17 19.41 12.80
C SER A 224 -12.75 18.61 11.63
N ILE A 225 -13.81 19.14 11.03
CA ILE A 225 -14.46 18.58 9.84
C ILE A 225 -14.47 19.68 8.79
N SER A 226 -13.85 19.42 7.64
CA SER A 226 -13.76 20.35 6.53
C SER A 226 -14.25 19.66 5.26
N GLN A 227 -15.27 20.22 4.61
CA GLN A 227 -15.80 19.71 3.35
C GLN A 227 -16.26 20.88 2.47
N THR A 228 -16.31 20.63 1.17
CA THR A 228 -16.80 21.59 0.17
C THR A 228 -18.33 21.57 0.00
N ASP A 229 -19.03 20.55 0.52
CA ASP A 229 -20.49 20.37 0.48
C ASP A 229 -21.06 19.94 1.86
N ILE A 230 -22.29 19.38 1.92
CA ILE A 230 -22.97 18.96 3.16
C ILE A 230 -22.09 18.05 4.03
N CYS A 231 -21.66 18.59 5.17
CA CYS A 231 -20.70 17.92 6.04
C CYS A 231 -21.26 16.69 6.78
N ILE A 232 -22.50 16.77 7.26
CA ILE A 232 -23.11 15.76 8.15
C ILE A 232 -24.60 15.63 7.85
N ARG A 233 -25.12 14.40 7.76
CA ARG A 233 -26.55 14.09 7.69
C ARG A 233 -26.99 13.14 8.80
N ALA A 234 -28.12 13.44 9.44
CA ALA A 234 -28.75 12.56 10.40
C ALA A 234 -30.22 12.37 10.02
N THR A 235 -30.63 11.12 9.77
CA THR A 235 -32.00 10.78 9.40
C THR A 235 -32.53 9.69 10.33
N GLY A 236 -33.43 10.05 11.24
CA GLY A 236 -34.08 9.10 12.12
C GLY A 236 -35.13 8.23 11.40
N THR A 237 -35.70 7.29 12.14
CA THR A 237 -36.91 6.54 11.75
C THR A 237 -38.16 7.39 11.86
#